data_AF-R9C9A2-F1
#
_entry.id   AF-R9C9A2-F1
#
_cell.length_a   1.000
_cell.length_b   1.000
_cell.length_c   1.000
_cell.angle_alpha   90.00
_cell.angle_beta   90.00
_cell.angle_gamma   90.00
#
_symmetry.space_group_name_H-M   'P 1'
#
loop_
_entity.id
_entity.type
_entity.pdbx_description
1 polymer ?
#
loop_
_entity_poly.entity_id
_entity_poly.type
_entity_poly.pdbx_seq_one_letter_code
_entity_poly.pdbx_strand_id
1 'polypeptide(L)'
;MKKSKLKKLLLAFVITTNSFSITTFASTNLTLDDQKFKNNSSTTIAQYSPDNSALSLLDESELELIEKNYSISSLNKASNEVNLANQLYSLTNDLNLKNKIISVERQDKIDAMLEMINILEKYSINIELENLIKNYISQYGPYTENDTLINYAHSLYNNGIQPRSTYSRTSAVNYAYTWWNSYNLASYPNLTYLGGDCANFVSQALVAGGKTTDSNWYIRKLNSNNNTPTTVSQLNSSWSVSNPSPWISAVEFNNYWSSRATSTETYAASLVYNNQQYVYNRPFYIGDAVQILVANYWWYEGYHTMLITSYDSTNKDFKLTYHTTNRKDVNLNSIANSYNSDKYQFRFFGM
;
A
#
# COMPACT_ATOMS: atom_id res chain seq x y z
N MET A 1 34.05 -34.44 -21.16
CA MET A 1 33.74 -33.63 -19.96
C MET A 1 32.80 -32.51 -20.41
N LYS A 2 31.48 -32.57 -20.17
CA LYS A 2 30.75 -32.04 -18.98
C LYS A 2 31.13 -30.58 -18.69
N LYS A 3 30.26 -29.58 -18.56
CA LYS A 3 28.78 -29.50 -18.41
C LYS A 3 28.35 -28.03 -18.64
N SER A 4 27.19 -27.83 -19.25
CA SER A 4 26.38 -26.61 -19.14
C SER A 4 25.79 -26.48 -17.73
N LYS A 5 25.50 -25.25 -17.28
CA LYS A 5 24.57 -25.01 -16.17
C LYS A 5 23.63 -23.87 -16.49
N LEU A 6 22.47 -24.28 -16.99
CA LEU A 6 21.17 -23.63 -16.93
C LEU A 6 20.78 -23.45 -15.45
N LYS A 7 20.47 -22.23 -14.99
CA LYS A 7 19.76 -22.00 -13.72
C LYS A 7 18.27 -21.83 -14.03
N LYS A 8 17.50 -22.90 -13.79
CA LYS A 8 16.05 -22.85 -13.59
C LYS A 8 15.80 -22.48 -12.11
N LEU A 9 15.00 -21.47 -11.84
CA LEU A 9 14.39 -21.30 -10.52
C LEU A 9 12.99 -21.93 -10.60
N LEU A 10 12.78 -23.03 -9.87
CA LEU A 10 11.47 -23.60 -9.58
C LEU A 10 10.86 -22.81 -8.43
N LEU A 11 9.61 -22.38 -8.57
CA LEU A 11 8.72 -22.22 -7.43
C LEU A 11 7.67 -23.33 -7.52
N ALA A 12 7.75 -24.30 -6.62
CA ALA A 12 6.85 -25.43 -6.56
C ALA A 12 5.55 -25.02 -5.86
N PHE A 13 4.43 -25.09 -6.59
CA PHE A 13 3.09 -25.11 -6.01
C PHE A 13 2.74 -26.58 -5.74
N VAL A 14 2.66 -26.97 -4.47
CA VAL A 14 2.09 -28.27 -4.10
C VAL A 14 0.59 -28.08 -3.94
N ILE A 15 -0.17 -28.40 -4.98
CA ILE A 15 -1.61 -28.64 -4.88
C ILE A 15 -1.77 -30.15 -4.67
N THR A 16 -1.95 -30.58 -3.42
CA THR A 16 -2.48 -31.92 -3.15
C THR A 16 -3.99 -31.85 -3.08
N THR A 17 -4.62 -32.44 -4.09
CA THR A 17 -6.05 -32.76 -4.15
C THR A 17 -6.41 -33.73 -3.03
N ASN A 18 -7.40 -33.37 -2.21
CA ASN A 18 -8.22 -34.35 -1.50
C ASN A 18 -9.68 -33.96 -1.66
N SER A 19 -10.39 -34.80 -2.40
CA SER A 19 -11.82 -34.77 -2.63
C SER A 19 -12.54 -35.25 -1.37
N PHE A 20 -13.39 -34.44 -0.76
CA PHE A 20 -14.49 -34.93 0.07
C PHE A 20 -15.73 -34.04 -0.09
N SER A 21 -16.87 -34.73 -0.15
CA SER A 21 -18.17 -34.28 -0.62
C SER A 21 -18.81 -33.17 0.22
N ILE A 22 -19.61 -32.35 -0.48
CA ILE A 22 -20.41 -31.25 0.07
C ILE A 22 -21.63 -31.82 0.81
N THR A 23 -21.81 -31.45 2.09
CA THR A 23 -23.14 -31.24 2.70
C THR A 23 -23.07 -30.20 3.83
N THR A 24 -23.79 -29.09 3.63
CA THR A 24 -24.57 -28.26 4.58
C THR A 24 -23.96 -27.63 5.85
N PHE A 25 -24.26 -26.32 5.98
CA PHE A 25 -24.04 -25.36 7.08
C PHE A 25 -24.27 -25.86 8.53
N ALA A 26 -23.37 -25.50 9.47
CA ALA A 26 -23.66 -24.83 10.77
C ALA A 26 -22.42 -24.71 11.70
N SER A 27 -22.35 -23.57 12.39
CA SER A 27 -21.61 -23.13 13.59
C SER A 27 -20.60 -24.03 14.36
N THR A 28 -19.48 -23.37 14.72
CA THR A 28 -18.62 -23.52 15.93
C THR A 28 -17.90 -24.84 16.22
N ASN A 29 -16.55 -24.84 16.11
CA ASN A 29 -15.63 -24.76 17.26
C ASN A 29 -14.17 -24.88 16.82
N LEU A 30 -13.31 -24.10 17.48
CA LEU A 30 -11.85 -24.07 17.37
C LEU A 30 -11.20 -25.40 17.82
N THR A 31 -9.93 -25.55 17.43
CA THR A 31 -8.89 -26.56 17.75
C THR A 31 -8.63 -27.55 16.60
N LEU A 32 -7.39 -27.74 16.10
CA LEU A 32 -6.18 -28.12 16.84
C LEU A 32 -4.84 -27.76 16.14
N ASP A 33 -4.80 -26.78 15.23
CA ASP A 33 -3.55 -26.35 14.56
C ASP A 33 -2.92 -25.04 15.10
N ASP A 34 -3.61 -24.33 16.01
CA ASP A 34 -3.14 -23.05 16.59
C ASP A 34 -2.03 -23.20 17.67
N GLN A 35 -1.55 -24.42 17.94
CA GLN A 35 -0.52 -24.65 18.97
C GLN A 35 0.91 -24.66 18.43
N LYS A 36 1.15 -24.59 17.12
CA LYS A 36 2.50 -24.47 16.56
C LYS A 36 3.01 -23.03 16.33
N PHE A 37 2.17 -22.02 16.52
CA PHE A 37 2.56 -20.60 16.41
C PHE A 37 2.83 -19.90 17.76
N LYS A 38 2.69 -20.57 18.90
CA LYS A 38 2.92 -19.97 20.23
C LYS A 38 4.34 -20.08 20.78
N ASN A 39 5.22 -20.88 20.18
CA ASN A 39 6.54 -21.19 20.77
C ASN A 39 7.74 -20.44 20.17
N ASN A 40 7.54 -19.48 19.25
CA ASN A 40 8.61 -18.56 18.81
C ASN A 40 8.42 -17.10 19.26
N SER A 41 7.41 -16.81 20.09
CA SER A 41 7.12 -15.46 20.59
C SER A 41 7.87 -15.07 21.87
N SER A 42 8.94 -15.80 22.20
CA SER A 42 9.74 -15.61 23.41
C SER A 42 11.18 -15.25 23.05
N THR A 43 11.36 -14.17 22.30
CA THR A 43 12.60 -13.39 22.38
C THR A 43 12.22 -11.98 22.78
N THR A 44 12.75 -11.60 23.94
CA THR A 44 12.65 -10.31 24.62
C THR A 44 12.82 -9.16 23.63
N ILE A 45 11.72 -8.45 23.31
CA ILE A 45 11.80 -7.12 22.71
C ILE A 45 12.33 -6.21 23.81
N ALA A 46 13.62 -5.90 23.73
CA ALA A 46 14.22 -4.86 24.56
C ALA A 46 13.41 -3.57 24.36
N GLN A 47 13.04 -2.92 25.47
CA GLN A 47 12.55 -1.55 25.45
C GLN A 47 13.63 -0.68 24.78
N TYR A 48 13.41 -0.29 23.53
CA TYR A 48 14.30 0.63 22.83
C TYR A 48 14.12 2.03 23.43
N SER A 49 15.10 2.43 24.25
CA SER A 49 15.32 3.81 24.64
C SER A 49 15.96 4.53 23.45
N PRO A 50 15.42 5.66 22.95
CA PRO A 50 15.98 6.34 21.81
C PRO A 50 17.27 7.04 22.23
N ASP A 51 18.41 6.45 21.88
CA ASP A 51 19.69 7.14 21.95
C ASP A 51 19.83 8.04 20.70
N ASN A 52 20.00 9.33 20.94
CA ASN A 52 19.88 10.43 19.96
C ASN A 52 21.11 10.58 19.05
N SER A 53 21.73 9.49 18.58
CA SER A 53 23.00 9.59 17.85
C SER A 53 23.28 8.54 16.77
N ALA A 54 22.28 8.09 16.02
CA ALA A 54 22.49 7.29 14.80
C ALA A 54 21.60 7.77 13.61
N LEU A 55 21.92 8.93 13.07
CA LEU A 55 21.49 9.35 11.73
C LEU A 55 22.43 8.72 10.70
N SER A 56 21.92 7.89 9.77
CA SER A 56 22.26 7.95 8.32
C SER A 56 22.00 6.71 7.46
N LEU A 57 21.51 5.57 7.98
CA LEU A 57 21.16 4.41 7.14
C LEU A 57 19.87 3.75 7.61
N LEU A 58 19.05 3.26 6.68
CA LEU A 58 18.02 2.27 7.00
C LEU A 58 18.74 1.04 7.53
N ASP A 59 18.44 0.62 8.76
CA ASP A 59 18.98 -0.62 9.29
C ASP A 59 18.33 -1.84 8.60
N GLU A 60 19.03 -2.98 8.59
CA GLU A 60 18.55 -4.22 7.96
C GLU A 60 17.18 -4.65 8.51
N SER A 61 16.92 -4.39 9.79
CA SER A 61 15.65 -4.73 10.45
C SER A 61 14.46 -3.91 9.96
N GLU A 62 14.68 -2.66 9.56
CA GLU A 62 13.66 -1.80 8.97
C GLU A 62 13.26 -2.29 7.57
N LEU A 63 14.24 -2.68 6.75
CA LEU A 63 13.97 -3.27 5.44
C LEU A 63 13.16 -4.56 5.58
N GLU A 64 13.55 -5.45 6.50
CA GLU A 64 12.81 -6.67 6.79
C GLU A 64 11.36 -6.40 7.21
N LEU A 65 11.11 -5.36 8.02
CA LEU A 65 9.76 -5.00 8.44
C LEU A 65 8.90 -4.48 7.28
N ILE A 66 9.47 -3.63 6.41
CA ILE A 66 8.76 -3.13 5.22
C ILE A 66 8.47 -4.30 4.26
N GLU A 67 9.43 -5.20 4.03
CA GLU A 67 9.25 -6.40 3.21
C GLU A 67 8.19 -7.35 3.78
N LYS A 68 8.17 -7.55 5.09
CA LYS A 68 7.16 -8.36 5.77
C LYS A 68 5.77 -7.76 5.59
N ASN A 69 5.60 -6.46 5.80
CA ASN A 69 4.31 -5.77 5.65
C ASN A 69 3.79 -5.87 4.21
N TYR A 70 4.67 -5.67 3.23
CA TYR A 70 4.33 -5.83 1.82
C TYR A 70 3.96 -7.28 1.47
N SER A 71 4.69 -8.26 2.01
CA SER A 71 4.41 -9.68 1.79
C SER A 71 3.04 -10.09 2.34
N ILE A 72 2.68 -9.62 3.54
CA ILE A 72 1.34 -9.82 4.12
C ILE A 72 0.26 -9.20 3.23
N SER A 73 0.47 -7.97 2.75
CA SER A 73 -0.46 -7.30 1.83
C SER A 73 -0.64 -8.08 0.52
N SER A 74 0.45 -8.62 -0.04
CA SER A 74 0.45 -9.45 -1.25
C SER A 74 -0.32 -10.77 -1.06
N LEU A 75 -0.22 -11.41 0.12
CA LEU A 75 -1.00 -12.61 0.45
C LEU A 75 -2.49 -12.31 0.59
N ASN A 76 -2.84 -11.20 1.24
CA ASN A 76 -4.23 -10.76 1.36
C ASN A 76 -4.84 -10.43 -0.01
N LYS A 77 -4.07 -9.79 -0.88
CA LYS A 77 -4.41 -9.55 -2.29
C LYS A 77 -4.74 -10.86 -3.01
N ALA A 78 -3.83 -11.84 -2.98
CA ALA A 78 -4.06 -13.14 -3.63
C ALA A 78 -5.29 -13.88 -3.07
N SER A 79 -5.51 -13.82 -1.75
CA SER A 79 -6.71 -14.40 -1.11
C SER A 79 -8.00 -13.75 -1.61
N ASN A 80 -8.01 -12.41 -1.72
CA ASN A 80 -9.15 -11.66 -2.25
C ASN A 80 -9.41 -11.98 -3.73
N GLU A 81 -8.37 -12.18 -4.53
CA GLU A 81 -8.53 -12.59 -5.94
C GLU A 81 -9.16 -13.97 -6.08
N VAL A 82 -8.75 -14.94 -5.25
CA VAL A 82 -9.36 -16.27 -5.22
C VAL A 82 -10.82 -16.19 -4.77
N ASN A 83 -11.12 -15.38 -3.75
CA ASN A 83 -12.50 -15.15 -3.29
C ASN A 83 -13.36 -14.55 -4.42
N LEU A 84 -12.89 -13.47 -5.05
CA LEU A 84 -13.54 -12.83 -6.18
C LEU A 84 -13.78 -13.81 -7.34
N ALA A 85 -12.76 -14.58 -7.72
CA ALA A 85 -12.87 -15.56 -8.79
C ALA A 85 -13.94 -16.62 -8.50
N ASN A 86 -14.03 -17.10 -7.26
CA ASN A 86 -15.04 -18.08 -6.86
C ASN A 86 -16.45 -17.48 -6.84
N GLN A 87 -16.62 -16.25 -6.37
CA GLN A 87 -17.92 -15.57 -6.37
C GLN A 87 -18.40 -15.27 -7.80
N LEU A 88 -17.52 -14.76 -8.66
CA LEU A 88 -17.85 -14.50 -10.06
C LEU A 88 -18.14 -15.78 -10.84
N TYR A 89 -17.41 -16.86 -10.58
CA TYR A 89 -17.73 -18.16 -11.16
C TYR A 89 -19.12 -18.66 -10.72
N SER A 90 -19.47 -18.48 -9.45
CA SER A 90 -20.79 -18.89 -8.95
C SER A 90 -21.93 -18.10 -9.58
N LEU A 91 -21.67 -16.83 -9.95
CA LEU A 91 -22.63 -15.95 -10.61
C LEU A 91 -22.78 -16.23 -12.12
N THR A 92 -21.65 -16.47 -12.80
CA THR A 92 -21.58 -16.49 -14.28
C THR A 92 -21.43 -17.90 -14.87
N ASN A 93 -20.98 -18.87 -14.07
CA ASN A 93 -20.50 -20.18 -14.50
C ASN A 93 -19.37 -20.11 -15.55
N ASP A 94 -18.63 -19.00 -15.62
CA ASP A 94 -17.53 -18.79 -16.56
C ASP A 94 -16.18 -19.20 -15.94
N LEU A 95 -15.72 -20.40 -16.29
CA LEU A 95 -14.43 -20.92 -15.85
C LEU A 95 -13.24 -20.17 -16.49
N ASN A 96 -13.41 -19.60 -17.69
CA ASN A 96 -12.37 -18.83 -18.35
C ASN A 96 -12.14 -17.52 -17.59
N LEU A 97 -13.20 -16.80 -17.25
CA LEU A 97 -13.12 -15.61 -16.41
C LEU A 97 -12.46 -15.93 -15.07
N LYS A 98 -12.88 -17.01 -14.40
CA LYS A 98 -12.27 -17.46 -13.14
C LYS A 98 -10.75 -17.61 -13.24
N ASN A 99 -10.28 -18.27 -14.31
CA ASN A 99 -8.85 -18.50 -14.52
C ASN A 99 -8.09 -17.21 -14.84
N LYS A 100 -8.69 -16.30 -15.62
CA LYS A 100 -8.10 -15.00 -15.94
C LYS A 100 -7.91 -14.12 -14.71
N ILE A 101 -8.85 -14.15 -13.77
CA ILE A 101 -8.78 -13.35 -12.53
C ILE A 101 -7.52 -13.68 -11.72
N ILE A 102 -7.21 -14.97 -11.57
CA ILE A 102 -6.07 -15.47 -10.80
C ILE A 102 -4.77 -15.54 -11.61
N SER A 103 -4.82 -15.21 -12.90
CA SER A 103 -3.65 -15.19 -13.77
C SER A 103 -2.72 -14.04 -13.41
N VAL A 104 -1.41 -14.26 -13.63
CA VAL A 104 -0.37 -13.24 -13.52
C VAL A 104 -0.11 -12.53 -14.85
N GLU A 105 -0.64 -13.08 -15.94
CA GLU A 105 -0.46 -12.53 -17.28
C GLU A 105 -1.23 -11.23 -17.45
N ARG A 106 -0.57 -10.22 -18.03
CA ARG A 106 -1.14 -8.89 -18.20
C ARG A 106 -2.45 -8.91 -18.98
N GLN A 107 -2.47 -9.63 -20.10
CA GLN A 107 -3.63 -9.68 -20.97
C GLN A 107 -4.82 -10.36 -20.29
N ASP A 108 -4.58 -11.43 -19.52
CA ASP A 108 -5.64 -12.10 -18.77
C ASP A 108 -6.27 -11.17 -17.74
N LYS A 109 -5.46 -10.40 -17.01
CA LYS A 109 -5.97 -9.42 -16.04
C LYS A 109 -6.77 -8.30 -16.72
N ILE A 110 -6.32 -7.80 -17.88
CA ILE A 110 -7.05 -6.82 -18.69
C ILE A 110 -8.41 -7.36 -19.11
N ASP A 111 -8.43 -8.55 -19.71
CA ASP A 111 -9.65 -9.19 -20.16
C ASP A 111 -10.63 -9.46 -19.00
N ALA A 112 -10.11 -9.92 -17.86
CA ALA A 112 -10.93 -10.14 -16.66
C ALA A 112 -11.58 -8.84 -16.16
N MET A 113 -10.83 -7.74 -16.10
CA MET A 113 -11.36 -6.45 -15.65
C MET A 113 -12.42 -5.89 -16.61
N LEU A 114 -12.23 -6.02 -17.92
CA LEU A 114 -13.22 -5.59 -18.90
C LEU A 114 -14.53 -6.39 -18.75
N GLU A 115 -14.42 -7.70 -18.53
CA GLU A 115 -15.60 -8.54 -18.27
C GLU A 115 -16.27 -8.21 -16.93
N MET A 116 -15.50 -7.89 -15.89
CA MET A 116 -16.04 -7.42 -14.62
C MET A 116 -16.85 -6.12 -14.75
N ILE A 117 -16.40 -5.18 -15.58
CA ILE A 117 -17.18 -3.94 -15.87
C ILE A 117 -18.50 -4.31 -16.53
N ASN A 118 -18.49 -5.21 -17.53
CA ASN A 118 -19.72 -5.71 -18.14
C ASN A 118 -20.66 -6.37 -17.11
N ILE A 119 -20.10 -7.11 -16.15
CA ILE A 119 -20.87 -7.76 -15.09
C ILE A 119 -21.52 -6.73 -14.16
N LEU A 120 -20.79 -5.67 -13.78
CA LEU A 120 -21.33 -4.58 -12.97
C LEU A 120 -22.49 -3.85 -13.65
N GLU A 121 -22.46 -3.73 -14.97
CA GLU A 121 -23.53 -3.10 -15.74
C GLU A 121 -24.74 -4.02 -15.96
N LYS A 122 -24.50 -5.32 -16.12
CA LYS A 122 -25.52 -6.30 -16.52
C LYS A 122 -26.23 -6.98 -15.35
N TYR A 123 -25.56 -7.15 -14.22
CA TYR A 123 -26.08 -7.93 -13.09
C TYR A 123 -26.32 -7.04 -11.87
N SER A 124 -27.46 -7.25 -11.20
CA SER A 124 -27.64 -6.78 -9.83
C SER A 124 -26.85 -7.68 -8.88
N ILE A 125 -25.71 -7.20 -8.41
CA ILE A 125 -24.85 -7.91 -7.45
C ILE A 125 -24.93 -7.28 -6.07
N ASN A 126 -24.56 -8.04 -5.04
CA ASN A 126 -24.49 -7.49 -3.69
C ASN A 126 -23.27 -6.57 -3.53
N ILE A 127 -23.32 -5.68 -2.53
CA ILE A 127 -22.30 -4.67 -2.26
C ILE A 127 -20.92 -5.26 -1.95
N GLU A 128 -20.85 -6.47 -1.38
CA GLU A 128 -19.59 -7.13 -1.06
C GLU A 128 -18.86 -7.55 -2.34
N LEU A 129 -19.56 -8.21 -3.26
CA LEU A 129 -19.01 -8.60 -4.57
C LEU A 129 -18.66 -7.38 -5.41
N GLU A 130 -19.51 -6.34 -5.39
CA GLU A 130 -19.23 -5.07 -6.05
C GLU A 130 -17.92 -4.45 -5.55
N ASN A 131 -17.71 -4.43 -4.24
CA ASN A 131 -16.47 -3.92 -3.64
C ASN A 131 -15.26 -4.77 -4.01
N LEU A 132 -15.38 -6.11 -4.06
CA LEU A 132 -14.29 -6.98 -4.51
C LEU A 132 -13.91 -6.69 -5.97
N ILE A 133 -14.89 -6.49 -6.85
CA ILE A 133 -14.64 -6.11 -8.24
C ILE A 133 -13.96 -4.74 -8.32
N LYS A 134 -14.50 -3.73 -7.63
CA LYS A 134 -13.94 -2.38 -7.63
C LYS A 134 -12.51 -2.36 -7.10
N ASN A 135 -12.23 -3.10 -6.03
CA ASN A 135 -10.88 -3.25 -5.46
C ASN A 135 -9.91 -3.93 -6.45
N TYR A 136 -10.37 -4.93 -7.20
CA TYR A 136 -9.56 -5.57 -8.24
C TYR A 136 -9.23 -4.58 -9.36
N ILE A 137 -10.23 -3.85 -9.87
CA ILE A 137 -10.01 -2.89 -10.96
C ILE A 137 -9.17 -1.70 -10.49
N SER A 138 -9.38 -1.18 -9.27
CA SER A 138 -8.58 -0.09 -8.72
C SER A 138 -7.11 -0.49 -8.59
N GLN A 139 -6.85 -1.75 -8.24
CA GLN A 139 -5.52 -2.28 -8.05
C GLN A 139 -4.75 -2.47 -9.37
N TYR A 140 -5.41 -2.96 -10.42
CA TYR A 140 -4.72 -3.33 -11.66
C TYR A 140 -4.94 -2.34 -12.80
N GLY A 141 -6.14 -1.78 -12.91
CA GLY A 141 -6.58 -0.91 -13.99
C GLY A 141 -5.64 0.24 -14.33
N PRO A 142 -5.11 1.00 -13.35
CA PRO A 142 -4.21 2.13 -13.61
C PRO A 142 -2.92 1.78 -14.36
N TYR A 143 -2.53 0.51 -14.38
CA TYR A 143 -1.25 0.06 -14.93
C TYR A 143 -1.38 -0.62 -16.31
N THR A 144 -2.60 -0.75 -16.82
CA THR A 144 -2.90 -1.61 -17.99
C THR A 144 -2.61 -1.00 -19.35
N GLU A 145 -2.28 0.30 -19.43
CA GLU A 145 -2.27 1.08 -20.68
C GLU A 145 -3.59 0.99 -21.48
N ASN A 146 -4.66 0.51 -20.86
CA ASN A 146 -5.99 0.44 -21.45
C ASN A 146 -6.82 1.62 -20.95
N ASP A 147 -7.16 2.55 -21.84
CA ASP A 147 -7.84 3.79 -21.46
C ASP A 147 -9.16 3.54 -20.73
N THR A 148 -9.93 2.51 -21.11
CA THR A 148 -11.19 2.16 -20.42
C THR A 148 -10.93 1.80 -18.97
N LEU A 149 -9.95 0.93 -18.71
CA LEU A 149 -9.62 0.48 -17.35
C LEU A 149 -8.97 1.58 -16.52
N ILE A 150 -8.10 2.40 -17.12
CA ILE A 150 -7.49 3.56 -16.47
C ILE A 150 -8.57 4.56 -16.07
N ASN A 151 -9.46 4.92 -16.99
CA ASN A 151 -10.54 5.86 -16.73
C ASN A 151 -11.54 5.32 -15.71
N TYR A 152 -11.88 4.03 -15.80
CA TYR A 152 -12.75 3.39 -14.80
C TYR A 152 -12.10 3.41 -13.42
N ALA A 153 -10.84 2.97 -13.29
CA ALA A 153 -10.12 2.98 -12.01
C ALA A 153 -10.03 4.40 -11.43
N HIS A 154 -9.75 5.40 -12.25
CA HIS A 154 -9.77 6.80 -11.82
C HIS A 154 -11.17 7.27 -11.39
N SER A 155 -12.23 6.82 -12.09
CA SER A 155 -13.61 7.16 -11.76
C SER A 155 -14.05 6.66 -10.38
N LEU A 156 -13.46 5.55 -9.89
CA LEU A 156 -13.73 5.03 -8.55
C LEU A 156 -13.36 6.05 -7.45
N TYR A 157 -12.44 6.96 -7.74
CA TYR A 157 -12.03 8.00 -6.81
C TYR A 157 -12.66 9.37 -7.12
N ASN A 158 -13.41 9.53 -8.21
CA ASN A 158 -13.87 10.82 -8.70
C ASN A 158 -15.09 11.35 -7.92
N ASN A 159 -14.82 12.09 -6.86
CA ASN A 159 -15.71 13.10 -6.31
C ASN A 159 -14.92 14.40 -6.07
N GLY A 160 -15.03 15.36 -7.00
CA GLY A 160 -14.68 16.77 -6.84
C GLY A 160 -13.21 17.07 -6.47
N ILE A 161 -12.40 17.43 -7.47
CA ILE A 161 -11.12 18.12 -7.23
C ILE A 161 -11.43 19.39 -6.43
N GLN A 162 -11.09 19.39 -5.14
CA GLN A 162 -11.23 20.59 -4.32
C GLN A 162 -10.19 21.63 -4.76
N PRO A 163 -10.55 22.93 -4.83
CA PRO A 163 -9.64 23.97 -5.28
C PRO A 163 -8.34 24.02 -4.48
N ARG A 164 -7.25 24.29 -5.20
CA ARG A 164 -5.84 24.30 -4.79
C ARG A 164 -5.46 25.24 -3.63
N SER A 165 -6.35 26.07 -3.09
CA SER A 165 -5.96 27.37 -2.53
C SER A 165 -5.58 27.43 -1.04
N THR A 166 -5.48 26.32 -0.29
CA THR A 166 -5.27 26.37 1.18
C THR A 166 -4.20 25.44 1.76
N TYR A 167 -3.43 24.71 0.93
CA TYR A 167 -2.45 23.76 1.47
C TYR A 167 -1.23 24.46 2.11
N SER A 168 -1.10 24.34 3.42
CA SER A 168 0.05 24.79 4.22
C SER A 168 1.07 23.66 4.39
N ARG A 169 2.12 23.71 3.58
CA ARG A 169 3.30 22.84 3.67
C ARG A 169 3.88 22.83 5.09
N THR A 170 4.02 24.01 5.69
CA THR A 170 4.54 24.15 7.06
C THR A 170 3.66 23.45 8.09
N SER A 171 2.34 23.49 7.95
CA SER A 171 1.43 22.80 8.88
C SER A 171 1.56 21.28 8.77
N ALA A 172 1.72 20.75 7.55
CA ALA A 172 1.99 19.32 7.35
C ALA A 172 3.32 18.88 8.00
N VAL A 173 4.38 19.67 7.83
CA VAL A 173 5.68 19.42 8.48
C VAL A 173 5.58 19.50 9.99
N ASN A 174 4.90 20.50 10.54
CA ASN A 174 4.69 20.64 11.98
C ASN A 174 3.94 19.43 12.56
N TYR A 175 2.94 18.92 11.83
CA TYR A 175 2.27 17.69 12.20
C TYR A 175 3.25 16.51 12.24
N ALA A 176 4.02 16.33 11.17
CA ALA A 176 5.01 15.26 11.08
C ALA A 176 6.03 15.35 12.22
N TYR A 177 6.56 16.53 12.53
CA TYR A 177 7.49 16.75 13.63
C TYR A 177 6.89 16.59 15.02
N THR A 178 5.58 16.77 15.18
CA THR A 178 4.91 16.50 16.45
C THR A 178 4.75 15.00 16.68
N TRP A 179 4.41 14.26 15.63
CA TRP A 179 3.97 12.87 15.73
C TRP A 179 4.96 11.86 15.14
N TRP A 180 6.18 12.23 14.75
CA TRP A 180 7.12 11.28 14.11
C TRP A 180 7.47 10.08 15.00
N ASN A 181 7.53 10.26 16.33
CA ASN A 181 7.87 9.23 17.32
C ASN A 181 6.73 8.91 18.31
N SER A 182 5.51 9.38 18.01
CA SER A 182 4.32 9.13 18.82
C SER A 182 3.10 9.05 17.90
N TYR A 183 1.89 8.93 18.45
CA TYR A 183 0.69 8.77 17.64
C TYR A 183 -0.42 9.69 18.12
N ASN A 184 -1.09 10.35 17.18
CA ASN A 184 -2.25 11.20 17.45
C ASN A 184 -3.51 10.35 17.71
N LEU A 185 -3.48 9.54 18.78
CA LEU A 185 -4.54 8.57 19.10
C LEU A 185 -5.87 9.22 19.46
N ALA A 186 -5.89 10.54 19.70
CA ALA A 186 -7.12 11.28 19.86
C ALA A 186 -7.93 11.27 18.55
N SER A 187 -7.27 11.51 17.41
CA SER A 187 -7.91 11.69 16.10
C SER A 187 -7.74 10.52 15.13
N TYR A 188 -6.69 9.71 15.26
CA TYR A 188 -6.30 8.70 14.27
C TYR A 188 -5.83 7.39 14.92
N PRO A 189 -5.96 6.24 14.25
CA PRO A 189 -5.41 4.99 14.76
C PRO A 189 -3.89 4.93 14.56
N ASN A 190 -3.24 4.14 15.40
CA ASN A 190 -1.91 3.59 15.11
C ASN A 190 -2.09 2.27 14.34
N LEU A 191 -1.59 2.23 13.11
CA LEU A 191 -1.73 1.06 12.21
C LEU A 191 -0.43 0.26 12.05
N THR A 192 0.52 0.44 12.96
CA THR A 192 1.82 -0.27 12.94
C THR A 192 1.64 -1.78 12.77
N TYR A 193 0.65 -2.40 13.45
CA TYR A 193 0.41 -3.85 13.38
C TYR A 193 -0.30 -4.33 12.12
N LEU A 194 -0.88 -3.41 11.34
CA LEU A 194 -1.60 -3.73 10.11
C LEU A 194 -0.80 -3.40 8.84
N GLY A 195 0.41 -2.84 8.98
CA GLY A 195 1.30 -2.50 7.86
C GLY A 195 0.91 -1.24 7.08
N GLY A 196 -0.18 -0.57 7.45
CA GLY A 196 -0.71 0.62 6.76
C GLY A 196 -0.25 1.97 7.30
N ASP A 197 0.65 1.97 8.29
CA ASP A 197 0.92 3.18 9.07
C ASP A 197 1.70 4.26 8.30
N CYS A 198 2.49 3.87 7.29
CA CYS A 198 3.21 4.82 6.44
C CYS A 198 2.25 5.76 5.69
N ALA A 199 1.26 5.20 5.00
CA ALA A 199 0.23 5.95 4.30
C ALA A 199 -0.69 6.70 5.28
N ASN A 200 -0.99 6.09 6.43
CA ASN A 200 -1.80 6.71 7.49
C ASN A 200 -1.13 7.99 8.02
N PHE A 201 0.15 7.92 8.38
CA PHE A 201 0.92 9.05 8.89
C PHE A 201 0.99 10.19 7.88
N VAL A 202 1.35 9.87 6.63
CA VAL A 202 1.41 10.89 5.56
C VAL A 202 0.02 11.48 5.33
N SER A 203 -1.04 10.66 5.30
CA SER A 203 -2.39 11.17 5.12
C SER A 203 -2.82 12.15 6.21
N GLN A 204 -2.48 11.85 7.47
CA GLN A 204 -2.71 12.76 8.59
C GLN A 204 -1.95 14.09 8.43
N ALA A 205 -0.68 14.04 8.02
CA ALA A 205 0.11 15.23 7.77
C ALA A 205 -0.47 16.08 6.62
N LEU A 206 -0.96 15.45 5.55
CA LEU A 206 -1.63 16.14 4.45
C LEU A 206 -2.93 16.83 4.91
N VAL A 207 -3.74 16.18 5.74
CA VAL A 207 -4.94 16.80 6.33
C VAL A 207 -4.59 17.96 7.26
N ALA A 208 -3.56 17.80 8.10
CA ALA A 208 -3.05 18.91 8.93
C ALA A 208 -2.49 20.07 8.10
N GLY A 209 -1.97 19.77 6.91
CA GLY A 209 -1.61 20.75 5.89
C GLY A 209 -2.81 21.40 5.20
N GLY A 210 -4.04 20.97 5.46
CA GLY A 210 -5.25 21.57 4.89
C GLY A 210 -5.80 20.85 3.66
N LYS A 211 -5.31 19.63 3.33
CA LYS A 211 -6.02 18.77 2.37
C LYS A 211 -7.36 18.33 2.94
N THR A 212 -8.43 18.58 2.20
CA THR A 212 -9.77 18.15 2.57
C THR A 212 -9.95 16.67 2.26
N THR A 213 -10.51 15.92 3.20
CA THR A 213 -10.93 14.53 2.96
C THR A 213 -12.18 14.50 2.10
N ASP A 214 -12.36 13.41 1.36
CA ASP A 214 -13.56 13.18 0.55
C ASP A 214 -14.17 11.81 0.89
N SER A 215 -15.09 11.31 0.05
CA SER A 215 -15.71 10.00 0.22
C SER A 215 -14.75 8.82 -0.03
N ASN A 216 -13.61 9.07 -0.63
CA ASN A 216 -12.69 8.05 -1.15
C ASN A 216 -11.33 8.09 -0.43
N TRP A 217 -10.99 9.19 0.26
CA TRP A 217 -9.81 9.34 1.08
C TRP A 217 -10.20 9.91 2.45
N TYR A 218 -10.52 9.00 3.37
CA TYR A 218 -10.84 9.32 4.75
C TYR A 218 -10.52 8.16 5.71
N ILE A 219 -10.33 8.54 6.97
CA ILE A 219 -10.51 7.69 8.16
C ILE A 219 -11.26 8.50 9.22
N ARG A 220 -12.22 7.89 9.90
CA ARG A 220 -13.03 8.55 10.93
C ARG A 220 -13.18 7.66 12.15
N LYS A 221 -12.99 8.23 13.33
CA LYS A 221 -13.16 7.53 14.59
C LYS A 221 -14.64 7.30 14.86
N LEU A 222 -15.03 6.05 15.11
CA LEU A 222 -16.37 5.68 15.57
C LEU A 222 -16.42 5.59 17.10
N ASN A 223 -15.36 5.03 17.70
CA ASN A 223 -15.17 4.93 19.14
C ASN A 223 -13.67 4.78 19.45
N SER A 224 -13.31 4.76 20.73
CA SER A 224 -11.90 4.66 21.18
C SER A 224 -11.50 3.25 21.66
N ASN A 225 -12.29 2.22 21.34
CA ASN A 225 -12.04 0.87 21.87
C ASN A 225 -10.76 0.24 21.28
N ASN A 226 -10.48 0.49 20.01
CA ASN A 226 -9.30 -0.04 19.31
C ASN A 226 -8.54 1.10 18.61
N ASN A 227 -7.81 1.92 19.37
CA ASN A 227 -6.94 2.96 18.81
C ASN A 227 -5.66 2.40 18.16
N THR A 228 -5.31 1.16 18.50
CA THR A 228 -4.16 0.44 17.95
C THR A 228 -4.61 -0.95 17.50
N PRO A 229 -5.44 -1.05 16.45
CA PRO A 229 -5.98 -2.33 16.01
C PRO A 229 -4.87 -3.25 15.51
N THR A 230 -4.93 -4.52 15.89
CA THR A 230 -4.03 -5.58 15.40
C THR A 230 -4.70 -6.47 14.36
N THR A 231 -6.00 -6.29 14.13
CA THR A 231 -6.77 -7.01 13.11
C THR A 231 -7.68 -6.06 12.34
N VAL A 232 -8.06 -6.45 11.11
CA VAL A 232 -9.03 -5.70 10.29
C VAL A 232 -10.40 -5.61 10.98
N SER A 233 -10.81 -6.65 11.72
CA SER A 233 -12.05 -6.64 12.49
C SER A 233 -12.05 -5.56 13.58
N GLN A 234 -10.94 -5.45 14.33
CA GLN A 234 -10.78 -4.40 15.32
C GLN A 234 -10.78 -3.00 14.68
N LEU A 235 -10.08 -2.84 13.55
CA LEU A 235 -10.09 -1.59 12.78
C LEU A 235 -11.52 -1.19 12.43
N ASN A 236 -12.27 -2.08 11.76
CA ASN A 236 -13.64 -1.82 11.32
C ASN A 236 -14.62 -1.61 12.49
N SER A 237 -14.33 -2.14 13.69
CA SER A 237 -15.16 -1.94 14.88
C SER A 237 -15.01 -0.55 15.51
N SER A 238 -13.89 0.14 15.29
CA SER A 238 -13.58 1.43 15.93
C SER A 238 -13.37 2.58 14.94
N TRP A 239 -13.23 2.28 13.65
CA TRP A 239 -12.92 3.24 12.61
C TRP A 239 -13.74 2.98 11.35
N SER A 240 -14.28 4.05 10.79
CA SER A 240 -14.80 4.05 9.43
C SER A 240 -13.66 4.45 8.49
N VAL A 241 -13.35 3.56 7.56
CA VAL A 241 -12.26 3.71 6.60
C VAL A 241 -12.86 3.61 5.19
N SER A 242 -12.34 4.42 4.26
CA SER A 242 -12.59 4.27 2.82
C SER A 242 -12.27 2.84 2.34
N ASN A 243 -12.99 2.33 1.33
CA ASN A 243 -12.72 1.01 0.74
C ASN A 243 -12.91 1.06 -0.79
N PRO A 244 -11.85 0.94 -1.61
CA PRO A 244 -10.45 0.80 -1.22
C PRO A 244 -9.96 2.04 -0.44
N SER A 245 -8.87 1.91 0.35
CA SER A 245 -8.42 2.99 1.23
C SER A 245 -7.05 3.60 0.84
N PRO A 246 -7.04 4.73 0.11
CA PRO A 246 -5.86 5.55 -0.08
C PRO A 246 -5.31 6.15 1.21
N TRP A 247 -6.09 6.14 2.30
CA TRP A 247 -5.64 6.65 3.59
C TRP A 247 -4.62 5.74 4.25
N ILE A 248 -4.79 4.41 4.15
CA ILE A 248 -3.98 3.43 4.89
C ILE A 248 -3.18 2.47 4.01
N SER A 249 -3.38 2.48 2.69
CA SER A 249 -2.66 1.59 1.76
C SER A 249 -1.73 2.40 0.86
N ALA A 250 -0.46 2.01 0.79
CA ALA A 250 0.52 2.65 -0.10
C ALA A 250 0.14 2.50 -1.59
N VAL A 251 -0.41 1.34 -1.98
CA VAL A 251 -0.91 1.09 -3.33
C VAL A 251 -2.07 2.04 -3.67
N GLU A 252 -3.05 2.13 -2.78
CA GLU A 252 -4.23 2.98 -3.02
C GLU A 252 -3.89 4.46 -2.93
N PHE A 253 -2.96 4.84 -2.05
CA PHE A 253 -2.42 6.20 -1.98
C PHE A 253 -1.81 6.59 -3.34
N ASN A 254 -1.03 5.69 -3.96
CA ASN A 254 -0.45 5.92 -5.28
C ASN A 254 -1.52 6.19 -6.32
N ASN A 255 -2.53 5.33 -6.38
CA ASN A 255 -3.62 5.41 -7.36
C ASN A 255 -4.42 6.71 -7.18
N TYR A 256 -4.80 7.04 -5.94
CA TYR A 256 -5.58 8.23 -5.62
C TYR A 256 -4.83 9.53 -5.93
N TRP A 257 -3.58 9.66 -5.47
CA TRP A 257 -2.80 10.89 -5.59
C TRP A 257 -2.15 11.09 -6.96
N SER A 258 -1.99 10.04 -7.78
CA SER A 258 -1.39 10.18 -9.11
C SER A 258 -2.16 11.11 -10.05
N SER A 259 -3.47 11.27 -9.86
CA SER A 259 -4.33 12.19 -10.61
C SER A 259 -4.76 13.44 -9.83
N ARG A 260 -4.39 13.54 -8.54
CA ARG A 260 -4.84 14.62 -7.63
C ARG A 260 -3.70 15.51 -7.12
N ALA A 261 -2.48 15.00 -7.13
CA ALA A 261 -1.31 15.83 -6.88
C ALA A 261 -1.17 16.90 -7.97
N THR A 262 -0.67 18.07 -7.61
CA THR A 262 -0.44 19.17 -8.54
C THR A 262 0.66 18.87 -9.55
N SER A 263 1.58 17.97 -9.19
CA SER A 263 2.60 17.40 -10.06
C SER A 263 2.97 16.00 -9.59
N THR A 264 3.36 15.14 -10.52
CA THR A 264 3.96 13.84 -10.21
C THR A 264 5.17 13.60 -11.08
N GLU A 265 6.25 13.07 -10.50
CA GLU A 265 7.44 12.64 -11.23
C GLU A 265 7.93 11.32 -10.64
N THR A 266 8.40 10.40 -11.50
CA THR A 266 8.88 9.08 -11.08
C THR A 266 10.31 8.86 -11.58
N TYR A 267 11.16 8.33 -10.71
CA TYR A 267 12.57 8.10 -10.95
C TYR A 267 12.96 6.67 -10.59
N ALA A 268 13.87 6.06 -11.36
CA ALA A 268 14.52 4.84 -10.93
C ALA A 268 15.28 5.06 -9.61
N ALA A 269 15.28 4.08 -8.70
CA ALA A 269 16.00 4.19 -7.43
C ALA A 269 17.50 4.49 -7.63
N SER A 270 18.11 3.88 -8.66
CA SER A 270 19.49 4.14 -9.07
C SER A 270 19.72 5.58 -9.53
N LEU A 271 18.74 6.25 -10.13
CA LEU A 271 18.85 7.65 -10.50
C LEU A 271 18.81 8.53 -9.25
N VAL A 272 17.89 8.26 -8.32
CA VAL A 272 17.81 9.00 -7.04
C VAL A 272 19.10 8.86 -6.24
N TYR A 273 19.68 7.66 -6.20
CA TYR A 273 20.93 7.41 -5.51
C TYR A 273 22.14 8.07 -6.20
N ASN A 274 22.32 7.84 -7.51
CA ASN A 274 23.53 8.30 -8.22
C ASN A 274 23.47 9.78 -8.62
N ASN A 275 22.28 10.39 -8.70
CA ASN A 275 22.06 11.75 -9.20
C ASN A 275 21.20 12.57 -8.23
N GLN A 276 21.49 12.50 -6.92
CA GLN A 276 20.69 13.18 -5.89
C GLN A 276 20.49 14.68 -6.15
N GLN A 277 21.52 15.37 -6.64
CA GLN A 277 21.45 16.82 -6.92
C GLN A 277 20.44 17.13 -8.04
N TYR A 278 20.36 16.27 -9.06
CA TYR A 278 19.38 16.42 -10.12
C TYR A 278 17.95 16.29 -9.57
N VAL A 279 17.72 15.31 -8.69
CA VAL A 279 16.41 15.08 -8.04
C VAL A 279 16.08 16.23 -7.08
N TYR A 280 17.04 16.71 -6.31
CA TYR A 280 16.88 17.84 -5.39
C TYR A 280 16.47 19.14 -6.08
N ASN A 281 16.94 19.36 -7.31
CA ASN A 281 16.63 20.56 -8.09
C ASN A 281 15.25 20.50 -8.78
N ARG A 282 14.50 19.39 -8.61
CA ARG A 282 13.11 19.28 -9.10
C ARG A 282 12.17 20.11 -8.22
N PRO A 283 11.02 20.58 -8.74
CA PRO A 283 10.12 21.48 -8.02
C PRO A 283 9.24 20.73 -6.98
N PHE A 284 9.89 20.00 -6.07
CA PHE A 284 9.27 19.36 -4.91
C PHE A 284 9.78 20.02 -3.63
N TYR A 285 8.88 20.13 -2.65
CA TYR A 285 9.10 20.93 -1.46
C TYR A 285 8.72 20.18 -0.19
N ILE A 286 9.10 20.73 0.97
CA ILE A 286 8.58 20.25 2.25
C ILE A 286 7.04 20.19 2.22
N GLY A 287 6.44 19.19 2.87
CA GLY A 287 5.01 18.89 2.80
C GLY A 287 4.59 18.06 1.57
N ASP A 288 5.46 17.88 0.58
CA ASP A 288 5.17 16.95 -0.52
C ASP A 288 5.42 15.50 -0.08
N ALA A 289 4.71 14.56 -0.72
CA ALA A 289 4.86 13.13 -0.42
C ALA A 289 5.83 12.46 -1.41
N VAL A 290 6.54 11.46 -0.92
CA VAL A 290 7.41 10.59 -1.71
C VAL A 290 7.00 9.14 -1.43
N GLN A 291 6.85 8.35 -2.49
CA GLN A 291 6.65 6.92 -2.37
C GLN A 291 7.80 6.14 -2.97
N ILE A 292 8.21 5.07 -2.28
CA ILE A 292 8.92 3.97 -2.93
C ILE A 292 7.87 3.16 -3.68
N LEU A 293 8.17 2.82 -4.93
CA LEU A 293 7.41 1.87 -5.72
C LEU A 293 8.22 0.60 -5.88
N VAL A 294 7.54 -0.54 -5.95
CA VAL A 294 8.15 -1.85 -6.18
C VAL A 294 7.59 -2.46 -7.46
N ALA A 295 8.45 -3.11 -8.24
CA ALA A 295 8.06 -3.86 -9.41
C ALA A 295 7.14 -5.02 -8.99
N ASN A 296 6.00 -5.13 -9.65
CA ASN A 296 5.04 -6.21 -9.51
C ASN A 296 4.65 -6.69 -10.91
N TYR A 297 5.07 -7.89 -11.28
CA TYR A 297 4.96 -8.48 -12.62
C TYR A 297 5.35 -7.53 -13.76
N TRP A 298 4.39 -6.75 -14.27
CA TRP A 298 4.52 -5.88 -15.44
C TRP A 298 4.26 -4.40 -15.12
N TRP A 299 4.20 -4.00 -13.84
CA TRP A 299 4.05 -2.59 -13.42
C TRP A 299 4.82 -2.29 -12.12
N TYR A 300 4.68 -1.07 -11.62
CA TYR A 300 5.18 -0.63 -10.30
C TYR A 300 4.03 -0.14 -9.44
N GLU A 301 3.91 -0.63 -8.21
CA GLU A 301 2.88 -0.20 -7.26
C GLU A 301 3.49 0.40 -5.98
N GLY A 302 2.68 1.17 -5.25
CA GLY A 302 3.11 1.84 -4.03
C GLY A 302 3.55 0.86 -2.94
N TYR A 303 4.78 1.03 -2.47
CA TYR A 303 5.45 0.14 -1.50
C TYR A 303 5.58 0.79 -0.11
N HIS A 304 5.99 2.05 -0.06
CA HIS A 304 6.17 2.79 1.19
C HIS A 304 5.94 4.28 0.96
N THR A 305 5.31 4.98 1.91
CA THR A 305 4.89 6.39 1.76
C THR A 305 5.51 7.26 2.83
N MET A 306 6.13 8.38 2.42
CA MET A 306 6.92 9.28 3.27
C MET A 306 6.60 10.75 2.96
N LEU A 307 6.94 11.66 3.87
CA LEU A 307 6.76 13.10 3.70
C LEU A 307 8.11 13.83 3.65
N ILE A 308 8.31 14.74 2.71
CA ILE A 308 9.45 15.67 2.73
C ILE A 308 9.26 16.65 3.88
N THR A 309 10.17 16.68 4.84
CA THR A 309 10.06 17.56 6.02
C THR A 309 11.20 18.55 6.14
N SER A 310 12.33 18.28 5.50
CA SER A 310 13.52 19.13 5.57
C SER A 310 14.39 18.95 4.33
N TYR A 311 15.44 19.75 4.24
CA TYR A 311 16.46 19.71 3.22
C TYR A 311 17.84 19.52 3.84
N ASP A 312 18.69 18.74 3.20
CA ASP A 312 20.13 18.86 3.34
C ASP A 312 20.64 19.82 2.25
N SER A 313 20.73 21.11 2.59
CA SER A 313 21.17 22.13 1.62
C SER A 313 22.65 22.04 1.26
N THR A 314 23.46 21.37 2.08
CA THR A 314 24.89 21.13 1.85
C THR A 314 25.07 20.04 0.81
N ASN A 315 24.44 18.88 1.03
CA ASN A 315 24.55 17.74 0.13
C ASN A 315 23.56 17.78 -1.04
N LYS A 316 22.61 18.73 -1.02
CA LYS A 316 21.50 18.84 -1.98
C LYS A 316 20.66 17.57 -1.97
N ASP A 317 20.07 17.28 -0.82
CA ASP A 317 19.19 16.12 -0.63
C ASP A 317 17.89 16.50 0.10
N PHE A 318 16.84 15.72 -0.13
CA PHE A 318 15.59 15.82 0.62
C PHE A 318 15.70 14.99 1.91
N LYS A 319 15.03 15.43 2.97
CA LYS A 319 14.91 14.68 4.21
C LYS A 319 13.46 14.29 4.46
N LEU A 320 13.26 13.02 4.77
CA LEU A 320 11.96 12.37 4.84
C LEU A 320 11.61 11.97 6.28
N THR A 321 10.35 12.17 6.66
CA THR A 321 9.78 11.71 7.93
C THR A 321 8.63 10.76 7.63
N TYR A 322 8.53 9.66 8.37
CA TYR A 322 7.53 8.62 8.13
C TYR A 322 7.34 7.66 9.32
N HIS A 323 6.21 6.93 9.28
CA HIS A 323 5.90 5.83 10.19
C HIS A 323 6.11 4.48 9.52
N THR A 324 6.97 3.68 10.11
CA THR A 324 7.15 2.22 9.98
C THR A 324 8.09 1.79 11.10
N THR A 325 9.12 2.60 11.34
CA THR A 325 10.07 2.53 12.47
C THR A 325 10.28 3.92 13.11
N ASN A 326 9.31 4.83 12.94
CA ASN A 326 9.28 6.19 13.50
C ASN A 326 10.54 7.00 13.21
N ARG A 327 10.64 7.50 11.98
CA ARG A 327 11.85 8.14 11.46
C ARG A 327 11.62 9.62 11.21
N LYS A 328 12.60 10.44 11.57
CA LYS A 328 12.58 11.89 11.37
C LYS A 328 13.76 12.32 10.52
N ASP A 329 13.47 13.09 9.48
CA ASP A 329 14.45 13.76 8.61
C ASP A 329 15.57 12.84 8.08
N VAL A 330 15.23 11.63 7.64
CA VAL A 330 16.17 10.70 7.01
C VAL A 330 16.48 11.16 5.59
N ASN A 331 17.77 11.20 5.22
CA ASN A 331 18.21 11.56 3.87
C ASN A 331 17.60 10.61 2.83
N LEU A 332 16.97 11.18 1.80
CA LEU A 332 16.42 10.43 0.68
C LEU A 332 17.50 9.61 -0.02
N ASN A 333 18.73 10.13 -0.15
CA ASN A 333 19.82 9.37 -0.76
C ASN A 333 20.16 8.09 0.02
N SER A 334 20.17 8.17 1.36
CA SER A 334 20.38 6.99 2.21
C SER A 334 19.28 5.94 2.03
N ILE A 335 18.02 6.39 1.90
CA ILE A 335 16.90 5.51 1.60
C ILE A 335 17.10 4.90 0.20
N ALA A 336 17.38 5.71 -0.82
CA ALA A 336 17.57 5.26 -2.20
C ALA A 336 18.72 4.24 -2.33
N ASN A 337 19.78 4.36 -1.54
CA ASN A 337 20.88 3.40 -1.49
C ASN A 337 20.39 1.99 -1.11
N SER A 338 19.54 1.88 -0.08
CA SER A 338 18.96 0.60 0.36
C SER A 338 18.03 -0.03 -0.67
N TYR A 339 17.52 0.75 -1.63
CA TYR A 339 16.62 0.32 -2.69
C TYR A 339 17.27 0.39 -4.09
N ASN A 340 18.59 0.50 -4.19
CA ASN A 340 19.31 0.70 -5.45
C ASN A 340 19.35 -0.58 -6.31
N SER A 341 18.20 -0.93 -6.88
CA SER A 341 18.03 -1.98 -7.89
C SER A 341 16.94 -1.58 -8.88
N ASP A 342 16.86 -2.31 -9.99
CA ASP A 342 15.80 -2.17 -11.00
C ASP A 342 14.41 -2.55 -10.46
N LYS A 343 14.34 -3.22 -9.31
CA LYS A 343 13.08 -3.55 -8.64
C LYS A 343 12.35 -2.31 -8.08
N TYR A 344 13.03 -1.19 -7.85
CA TYR A 344 12.45 -0.05 -7.14
C TYR A 344 12.50 1.27 -7.90
N GLN A 345 11.48 2.10 -7.67
CA GLN A 345 11.38 3.47 -8.15
C GLN A 345 10.96 4.39 -7.01
N PHE A 346 11.12 5.70 -7.20
CA PHE A 346 10.63 6.73 -6.31
C PHE A 346 9.67 7.63 -7.08
N ARG A 347 8.45 7.78 -6.56
CA ARG A 347 7.48 8.74 -7.08
C ARG A 347 7.30 9.89 -6.12
N PHE A 348 7.34 11.09 -6.65
CA PHE A 348 7.10 12.33 -5.94
C PHE A 348 5.70 12.84 -6.27
N PHE A 349 5.04 13.42 -5.28
CA PHE A 349 3.70 13.99 -5.38
C PHE A 349 3.73 15.42 -4.84
N GLY A 350 3.68 16.41 -5.74
CA GLY A 350 3.58 17.81 -5.37
C GLY A 350 2.18 18.11 -4.84
N MET A 351 2.05 18.46 -3.56
CA MET A 351 0.75 18.60 -2.89
C MET A 351 0.13 19.97 -3.09
#